data_AF-A0A447P3G3-F1
#
_entry.id   AF-A0A447P3G3-F1
#
_cell.length_a   1.000
_cell.length_b   1.000
_cell.length_c   1.000
_cell.angle_alpha   90.00
_cell.angle_beta   90.00
_cell.angle_gamma   90.00
#
_symmetry.space_group_name_H-M   'P 1'
#
loop_
_entity.id
_entity.type
_entity.pdbx_description
1 polymer ?
#
loop_
_entity_poly.entity_id
_entity_poly.type
_entity_poly.pdbx_seq_one_letter_code
_entity_poly.pdbx_strand_id
1 'polypeptide(L)' 'MAIGDQENDIAMIEYAGMGVAMDNAIPSVKEVANFVTKSNLEDGVAWAIEKFVLNPDHSSGHFPAR' A
#
# COMPACT_ATOMS: atom_id res chain seq x y z
N MET A 1 -6.10 1.92 5.12
CA MET A 1 -5.09 1.62 4.09
C MET A 1 -5.68 1.94 2.73
N ALA A 2 -4.89 2.49 1.82
CA ALA A 2 -5.23 2.70 0.42
C ALA A 2 -4.11 2.13 -0.46
N ILE A 3 -4.45 1.46 -1.56
CA ILE A 3 -3.49 0.85 -2.48
C ILE A 3 -3.77 1.39 -3.89
N GLY A 4 -2.75 1.79 -4.63
CA GLY A 4 -2.89 2.28 -6.00
C GLY A 4 -1.59 2.24 -6.80
N ASP A 5 -1.67 2.60 -8.07
CA ASP A 5 -0.55 2.52 -9.01
C ASP A 5 -0.48 3.65 -10.03
N GLN A 6 -1.54 4.46 -10.15
CA GLN A 6 -1.64 5.55 -11.12
C GLN A 6 -1.91 6.92 -10.46
N GLU A 7 -1.81 7.99 -11.26
CA GLU A 7 -1.91 9.37 -10.78
C GLU A 7 -3.25 9.66 -10.08
N ASN A 8 -4.35 9.07 -10.54
CA ASN A 8 -5.66 9.23 -9.91
C ASN A 8 -5.76 8.61 -8.50
N ASP A 9 -4.79 7.79 -8.08
CA ASP A 9 -4.76 7.18 -6.76
C ASP A 9 -4.00 8.01 -5.72
N ILE A 10 -3.18 8.99 -6.16
CA ILE A 10 -2.29 9.79 -5.30
C ILE A 10 -3.06 10.41 -4.13
N ALA A 11 -4.19 11.07 -4.42
CA ALA A 11 -4.97 11.73 -3.37
C ALA A 11 -5.48 10.75 -2.31
N MET A 12 -5.85 9.53 -2.70
CA MET A 12 -6.30 8.49 -1.78
C MET A 12 -5.12 7.92 -0.96
N ILE A 13 -3.96 7.73 -1.60
CA ILE A 13 -2.73 7.22 -0.96
C ILE A 13 -2.19 8.22 0.06
N GLU A 14 -2.16 9.51 -0.28
CA GLU A 14 -1.74 10.57 0.63
C GLU A 14 -2.70 10.76 1.79
N TYR A 15 -4.00 10.65 1.55
CA TYR A 15 -5.03 10.81 2.58
C TYR A 15 -5.05 9.63 3.56
N ALA A 16 -4.81 8.42 3.08
CA ALA A 16 -4.84 7.25 3.95
C ALA A 16 -3.68 7.28 4.96
N GLY A 17 -3.98 6.92 6.21
CA GLY A 17 -2.95 6.72 7.24
C GLY A 17 -1.97 5.58 6.93
N MET A 18 -2.26 4.76 5.93
CA MET A 18 -1.34 3.78 5.33
C MET A 18 -1.58 3.78 3.82
N GLY A 19 -0.76 4.52 3.08
CA GLY A 19 -0.76 4.53 1.62
C GLY A 19 0.22 3.50 1.07
N VAL A 20 -0.19 2.72 0.08
CA VAL A 20 0.62 1.65 -0.52
C VAL A 20 0.64 1.82 -2.03
N ALA A 21 1.84 1.82 -2.62
CA ALA A 21 2.03 1.78 -4.07
C ALA A 21 2.25 0.34 -4.53
N MET A 22 1.73 -0.04 -5.69
CA MET A 22 2.11 -1.30 -6.35
C MET A 22 3.54 -1.22 -6.93
N ASP A 23 4.22 -2.35 -7.14
CA ASP A 23 5.54 -2.30 -7.76
C ASP A 23 5.50 -1.82 -9.22
N ASN A 24 4.40 -2.06 -9.93
CA ASN A 24 4.20 -1.51 -11.28
C ASN A 24 3.71 -0.06 -11.28
N ALA A 25 3.65 0.61 -10.13
CA ALA A 25 3.19 1.98 -10.01
C ALA A 25 4.17 2.98 -10.64
N ILE A 26 3.62 4.10 -11.12
CA ILE A 26 4.43 5.22 -11.60
C ILE A 26 5.28 5.83 -10.44
N PRO A 27 6.43 6.46 -10.74
CA PRO A 27 7.32 6.99 -9.70
C PRO A 27 6.64 7.93 -8.70
N SER A 28 5.79 8.83 -9.17
CA SER A 28 5.07 9.78 -8.31
C SER A 28 4.16 9.11 -7.28
N VAL A 29 3.58 7.94 -7.61
CA VAL A 29 2.75 7.17 -6.66
C VAL A 29 3.62 6.49 -5.61
N LYS A 30 4.79 5.94 -6.01
CA LYS A 30 5.75 5.34 -5.07
C LYS A 30 6.34 6.37 -4.10
N GLU A 31 6.55 7.60 -4.55
CA GLU A 31 7.10 8.70 -3.74
C GLU A 31 6.18 9.12 -2.59
N VAL A 32 4.86 9.08 -2.79
CA VAL A 32 3.88 9.49 -1.76
C VAL A 32 3.42 8.33 -0.87
N ALA A 33 3.72 7.08 -1.25
CA ALA A 33 3.30 5.89 -0.51
C ALA A 33 4.22 5.60 0.68
N ASN A 34 3.65 4.96 1.70
CA ASN A 34 4.39 4.52 2.90
C ASN A 34 5.05 3.16 2.71
N PHE A 35 4.56 2.38 1.74
CA PHE A 35 5.06 1.06 1.43
C PHE A 35 4.85 0.77 -0.06
N VAL A 36 5.78 0.03 -0.67
CA VAL A 36 5.63 -0.51 -2.03
C VAL A 36 5.38 -2.01 -1.93
N THR A 37 4.21 -2.46 -2.38
CA THR A 37 3.86 -3.88 -2.47
C THR A 37 4.32 -4.48 -3.81
N LYS A 38 4.08 -5.77 -4.04
CA LYS A 38 4.42 -6.44 -5.29
C LYS A 38 3.66 -5.86 -6.48
N SER A 39 4.01 -6.29 -7.70
CA SER A 39 3.30 -5.88 -8.90
C SER A 39 1.89 -6.49 -8.97
N ASN A 40 1.07 -5.94 -9.85
CA ASN A 40 -0.26 -6.48 -10.17
C ASN A 40 -0.19 -7.90 -10.76
N LEU A 41 0.91 -8.28 -11.41
CA LEU A 41 1.15 -9.62 -11.92
C LEU A 41 1.59 -10.63 -10.84
N GLU A 42 1.83 -10.16 -9.62
CA GLU A 42 2.32 -10.95 -8.48
C GLU A 42 1.41 -10.81 -7.25
N ASP A 43 0.12 -10.55 -7.49
CA ASP A 43 -0.92 -10.43 -6.47
C ASP A 43 -0.62 -9.37 -5.39
N GLY A 44 -0.01 -8.24 -5.77
CA GLY A 44 0.44 -7.21 -4.82
C GLY A 44 -0.63 -6.65 -3.88
N VAL A 45 -1.88 -6.53 -4.34
CA VAL A 45 -3.01 -6.12 -3.48
C VAL A 45 -3.30 -7.17 -2.41
N ALA A 46 -3.43 -8.44 -2.80
CA ALA A 46 -3.71 -9.53 -1.88
C ALA A 46 -2.58 -9.68 -0.86
N TRP A 47 -1.33 -9.63 -1.31
CA TRP A 47 -0.17 -9.70 -0.45
C TRP A 47 -0.14 -8.58 0.61
N ALA A 48 -0.48 -7.34 0.22
CA ALA A 48 -0.55 -6.23 1.16
C ALA A 48 -1.67 -6.41 2.20
N ILE A 49 -2.85 -6.89 1.78
CA ILE A 49 -3.98 -7.17 2.67
C ILE A 49 -3.63 -8.30 3.65
N GLU A 50 -3.07 -9.40 3.17
CA GLU A 50 -2.61 -10.49 4.03
C GLU A 50 -1.61 -10.00 5.07
N LYS A 51 -0.60 -9.23 4.62
CA LYS A 51 0.45 -8.73 5.49
C LYS A 51 -0.04 -7.76 6.56
N PHE A 52 -0.91 -6.82 6.20
CA PHE A 52 -1.23 -5.69 7.08
C PHE A 52 -2.62 -5.75 7.72
N VAL A 53 -3.52 -6.61 7.24
CA VAL A 53 -4.92 -6.64 7.69
C VAL A 53 -5.32 -8.00 8.24
N LEU A 54 -4.97 -9.09 7.55
CA LEU A 54 -5.50 -10.42 7.87
C LEU A 54 -4.58 -11.28 8.74
N ASN A 55 -3.28 -10.96 8.82
CA ASN A 55 -2.35 -11.77 9.61
C ASN A 55 -2.61 -11.59 11.13
N PRO A 56 -3.07 -12.64 11.85
CA PRO A 56 -3.53 -12.54 13.24
C PRO A 56 -2.40 -12.31 14.26
N ASP A 57 -1.14 -12.46 13.86
CA ASP A 57 0.01 -12.30 14.75
C ASP A 57 0.37 -10.83 15.05
N HIS A 58 -0.34 -9.87 14.42
CA HIS A 58 -0.22 -8.45 14.74
C HIS A 58 -1.11 -8.09 15.94
N SER A 59 -0.56 -8.21 17.14
CA SER A 59 -1.17 -7.84 18.43
C SER A 59 -1.59 -6.36 18.57
N SER A 60 -1.43 -5.54 17.53
CA SER A 60 -2.12 -4.28 17.34
C SER A 60 -1.95 -3.88 15.87
N GLY A 61 -3.00 -3.41 15.21
CA GLY A 61 -2.97 -2.91 13.82
C GLY A 61 -2.12 -1.66 13.66
N HIS A 62 -0.82 -1.77 13.92
CA HIS A 62 0.14 -0.69 13.86
C HIS A 62 0.69 -0.62 12.44
N PHE A 63 0.08 0.25 11.64
CA PHE A 63 0.66 0.68 10.38
C PHE A 63 1.95 1.46 10.69
N PRO A 64 3.11 1.14 10.07
CA PRO A 64 4.32 1.93 10.25
C PRO A 64 4.04 3.41 9.97
N ALA A 65 4.45 4.27 10.91
CA ALA A 65 4.36 5.72 10.75
C ALA A 65 5.26 6.18 9.58
N ARG A 66 4.88 7.30 8.96
CA ARG A 66 5.60 7.92 7.86
C ARG A 66 7.00 8.38 8.28
#